data_AF-A0A936CRS3-F1
#
_entry.id   AF-A0A936CRS3-F1
#
_cell.length_a   1.000
_cell.length_b   1.000
_cell.length_c   1.000
_cell.angle_alpha   90.00
_cell.angle_beta   90.00
_cell.angle_gamma   90.00
#
_symmetry.space_group_name_H-M   'P 1'
#
loop_
_entity.id
_entity.type
_entity.pdbx_description
1 polymer ?
#
loop_
_entity_poly.entity_id
_entity_poly.type
_entity_poly.pdbx_seq_one_letter_code
_entity_poly.pdbx_strand_id
1 'polypeptide(L)'
;MGGSYGNRGRTGEACRAVAALALVGCWAALAGAAAPQVTNVALSQRTDGSRVLDIFYDLADTDGDTARISLHLSADDGATWGFPVLNASGDIGAGVTPGTGRVIHLDYGSVPDPIEVQQMRARVIASDRGVSFAPHSPRNVAVLQLNPSDWRDPAHLERVAQADLLVVTADEMWAGSDLAAEPVIANLKAINPDLKVVGYVSAFTSRLSGANSPPGSFWHQWYQRLRPYWVYTTVGDTSMTWPGAVVINTLDPACRQVMVETIVEFQRNSLNQMDGVYWDYFNSALWVYPELTIQGDPDMDGDGVAHAQDPDELAAFRASQISLVTALRDSLGEGFLQIFNGQRAYGDQAFASLADGLMYELYPTLFFPQPNARNSLDPAYAYNLNVVRGWLRTGNGGPWILLSNTWRNQFVDQNGQLTLLQTGNQFRVVAMLMDGYAAWNSHDGSTFSYTYGWTDNDICVGEPVGPPVHDGDFIRRDFQYGRVELEWKTGRYPDPFNYRVWSLGQLVEELSVPYRFP
;
A
#
# COMPACT_ATOMS: atom_id res chain seq x y z
N MET A 1 -47.71 23.10 47.60
CA MET A 1 -47.66 24.28 46.71
C MET A 1 -46.88 23.83 45.48
N GLY A 2 -47.47 23.43 44.36
CA GLY A 2 -48.62 24.00 43.66
C GLY A 2 -48.09 24.82 42.48
N GLY A 3 -48.09 24.25 41.28
CA GLY A 3 -47.62 24.93 40.06
C GLY A 3 -47.53 24.01 38.84
N SER A 4 -48.68 23.68 38.26
CA SER A 4 -48.79 23.08 36.91
C SER A 4 -48.83 24.19 35.85
N TYR A 5 -48.33 23.93 34.64
CA TYR A 5 -48.74 24.42 33.30
C TYR A 5 -47.56 24.07 32.37
N GLY A 6 -47.66 23.51 31.17
CA GLY A 6 -48.77 23.19 30.28
C GLY A 6 -48.15 22.67 28.98
N ASN A 7 -48.82 21.69 28.40
CA ASN A 7 -48.48 20.94 27.20
C ASN A 7 -48.44 21.85 25.94
N ARG A 8 -47.42 21.71 25.07
CA ARG A 8 -47.52 21.99 23.61
C ARG A 8 -46.59 21.07 22.85
N GLY A 9 -47.19 20.16 22.07
CA GLY A 9 -46.50 19.40 21.06
C GLY A 9 -45.96 20.27 19.93
N ARG A 10 -44.90 19.78 19.29
CA ARG A 10 -44.52 20.18 17.94
C ARG A 10 -44.04 18.94 17.21
N THR A 11 -45.00 18.27 16.58
CA THR A 11 -44.78 17.48 15.37
C THR A 11 -44.37 18.41 14.24
N GLY A 12 -43.40 17.98 13.44
CA GLY A 12 -43.12 18.50 12.11
C GLY A 12 -42.28 19.78 12.09
N GLU A 13 -41.04 19.63 11.64
CA GLU A 13 -40.50 20.45 10.56
C GLU A 13 -39.26 19.74 10.00
N ALA A 14 -39.50 18.95 8.95
CA ALA A 14 -38.50 18.63 7.96
C ALA A 14 -37.93 19.94 7.43
N CYS A 15 -36.63 20.16 7.57
CA CYS A 15 -35.98 21.38 7.14
C CYS A 15 -34.83 21.08 6.18
N ARG A 16 -35.20 21.18 4.89
CA ARG A 16 -34.44 21.75 3.77
C ARG A 16 -33.26 20.95 3.21
N ALA A 17 -33.51 20.37 2.04
CA ALA A 17 -32.52 20.02 1.03
C ALA A 17 -31.59 21.22 0.76
N VAL A 18 -30.32 21.06 1.08
CA VAL A 18 -29.24 21.98 0.70
C VAL A 18 -28.61 21.45 -0.57
N ALA A 19 -28.50 22.31 -1.59
CA ALA A 19 -27.88 21.99 -2.88
C ALA A 19 -26.53 21.29 -2.70
N ALA A 20 -26.38 20.14 -3.36
CA ALA A 20 -25.14 19.39 -3.39
C ALA A 20 -24.21 19.93 -4.48
N LEU A 21 -23.05 20.42 -4.07
CA LEU A 21 -21.96 20.75 -4.98
C LEU A 21 -21.28 19.43 -5.36
N ALA A 22 -21.55 18.93 -6.57
CA ALA A 22 -20.96 17.71 -7.09
C ALA A 22 -19.58 18.03 -7.71
N LEU A 23 -18.52 17.42 -7.17
CA LEU A 23 -17.20 17.40 -7.80
C LEU A 23 -17.21 16.32 -8.89
N VAL A 24 -17.19 16.77 -10.15
CA VAL A 24 -17.08 15.91 -11.35
C VAL A 24 -15.61 15.63 -11.61
N GLY A 25 -15.17 14.39 -11.45
CA GLY A 25 -13.89 13.91 -11.98
C GLY A 25 -14.12 13.39 -13.40
N CYS A 26 -13.64 14.13 -14.40
CA CYS A 26 -13.64 13.70 -15.80
C CYS A 26 -12.20 13.40 -16.20
N TRP A 27 -11.92 12.17 -16.61
CA TRP A 27 -10.57 11.74 -16.97
C TRP A 27 -10.36 11.86 -18.48
N ALA A 28 -9.24 12.46 -18.89
CA ALA A 28 -8.89 12.63 -20.29
C ALA A 28 -8.35 11.33 -20.89
N ALA A 29 -8.87 10.97 -22.07
CA ALA A 29 -8.64 9.72 -22.76
C ALA A 29 -7.21 9.56 -23.30
N LEU A 30 -6.61 8.40 -23.05
CA LEU A 30 -5.65 7.80 -23.97
C LEU A 30 -6.37 6.83 -24.90
N ALA A 31 -5.91 6.75 -26.14
CA ALA A 31 -6.66 6.17 -27.26
C ALA A 31 -6.98 4.67 -27.08
N GLY A 32 -8.27 4.36 -26.93
CA GLY A 32 -8.85 3.02 -27.04
C GLY A 32 -9.85 2.72 -25.92
N ALA A 33 -11.16 2.81 -26.22
CA ALA A 33 -12.32 2.79 -25.31
C ALA A 33 -12.51 4.10 -24.52
N ALA A 34 -13.75 4.63 -24.50
CA ALA A 34 -14.08 5.85 -23.78
C ALA A 34 -14.57 5.47 -22.39
N ALA A 35 -13.79 5.79 -21.35
CA ALA A 35 -14.13 5.46 -19.97
C ALA A 35 -15.57 5.87 -19.60
N PRO A 36 -16.28 5.08 -18.78
CA PRO A 36 -17.66 5.34 -18.44
C PRO A 36 -17.80 6.67 -17.71
N GLN A 37 -18.80 7.44 -18.11
CA GLN A 37 -19.09 8.74 -17.54
C GLN A 37 -20.29 8.67 -16.61
N VAL A 38 -20.08 9.10 -15.38
CA VAL A 38 -21.14 9.29 -14.40
C VAL A 38 -21.48 10.77 -14.32
N THR A 39 -22.76 11.10 -14.50
CA THR A 39 -23.26 12.47 -14.44
C THR A 39 -24.56 12.56 -13.64
N ASN A 40 -25.03 13.79 -13.37
CA ASN A 40 -26.32 14.06 -12.71
C ASN A 40 -26.49 13.32 -11.36
N VAL A 41 -25.41 13.17 -10.59
CA VAL A 41 -25.45 12.53 -9.28
C VAL A 41 -26.26 13.39 -8.31
N ALA A 42 -27.32 12.83 -7.74
CA ALA A 42 -28.19 13.50 -6.77
C ALA A 42 -28.53 12.57 -5.62
N LEU A 43 -28.32 13.03 -4.37
CA LEU A 43 -28.65 12.30 -3.15
C LEU A 43 -29.90 12.90 -2.51
N SER A 44 -30.83 12.05 -2.07
CA SER A 44 -32.02 12.45 -1.33
C SER A 44 -32.37 11.45 -0.24
N GLN A 45 -32.76 11.93 0.95
CA GLN A 45 -33.29 11.06 2.01
C GLN A 45 -34.81 10.97 1.91
N ARG A 46 -35.36 9.77 2.02
CA ARG A 46 -36.81 9.56 2.07
C ARG A 46 -37.40 10.18 3.33
N THR A 47 -38.55 10.83 3.18
CA THR A 47 -39.28 11.51 4.27
C THR A 47 -40.35 10.63 4.92
N ASP A 48 -40.40 9.35 4.59
CA ASP A 48 -41.37 8.36 5.09
C ASP A 48 -40.95 7.73 6.43
N GLY A 49 -39.83 8.17 7.01
CA GLY A 49 -39.29 7.65 8.26
C GLY A 49 -38.42 6.40 8.10
N SER A 50 -38.29 5.85 6.89
CA SER A 50 -37.42 4.69 6.61
C SER A 50 -35.93 4.99 6.78
N ARG A 51 -35.54 6.27 6.69
CA ARG A 51 -34.15 6.74 6.65
C ARG A 51 -33.35 6.22 5.45
N VAL A 52 -34.01 5.69 4.42
CA VAL A 52 -33.35 5.29 3.18
C VAL A 52 -32.84 6.52 2.44
N LEU A 53 -31.60 6.46 1.95
CA LEU A 53 -31.05 7.44 1.01
C LEU A 53 -31.17 6.87 -0.42
N ASP A 54 -31.77 7.65 -1.31
CA ASP A 54 -31.80 7.39 -2.75
C ASP A 54 -30.72 8.24 -3.43
N ILE A 55 -29.79 7.60 -4.11
CA ILE A 55 -28.72 8.22 -4.89
C ILE A 55 -29.01 7.96 -6.37
N PHE A 56 -29.43 9.01 -7.08
CA PHE A 56 -29.70 8.99 -8.52
C PHE A 56 -28.44 9.36 -9.29
N TYR A 57 -28.24 8.77 -10.47
CA TYR A 57 -27.18 9.15 -11.40
C TYR A 57 -27.50 8.72 -12.83
N ASP A 58 -26.79 9.31 -13.79
CA ASP A 58 -26.79 8.86 -15.19
C ASP A 58 -25.45 8.21 -15.50
N LEU A 59 -25.49 7.09 -16.23
CA LEU A 59 -24.32 6.36 -16.69
C LEU A 59 -24.28 6.39 -18.22
N ALA A 60 -23.23 6.96 -18.77
CA ALA A 60 -22.94 6.88 -20.20
C ALA A 60 -21.68 6.04 -20.40
N ASP A 61 -21.77 5.06 -21.30
CA ASP A 61 -20.62 4.32 -21.80
C ASP A 61 -20.75 4.27 -23.32
N THR A 62 -19.68 4.62 -24.03
CA THR A 62 -19.73 4.70 -25.49
C THR A 62 -19.65 3.33 -26.13
N ASP A 63 -19.04 2.37 -25.42
CA ASP A 63 -18.86 0.99 -25.89
C ASP A 63 -20.11 0.14 -25.59
N GLY A 64 -20.97 0.62 -24.69
CA GLY A 64 -22.32 0.09 -24.45
C GLY A 64 -22.37 -1.19 -23.62
N ASP A 65 -21.23 -1.62 -23.09
CA ASP A 65 -21.09 -2.70 -22.12
C ASP A 65 -21.51 -2.25 -20.71
N THR A 66 -21.59 -3.23 -19.80
CA THR A 66 -21.98 -2.98 -18.42
C THR A 66 -20.80 -2.49 -17.60
N ALA A 67 -21.01 -1.48 -16.75
CA ALA A 67 -20.03 -1.03 -15.79
C ALA A 67 -20.21 -1.71 -14.42
N ARG A 68 -19.12 -1.72 -13.63
CA ARG A 68 -19.18 -1.85 -12.18
C ARG A 68 -19.28 -0.47 -11.54
N ILE A 69 -20.24 -0.32 -10.63
CA ILE A 69 -20.54 0.93 -9.94
C ILE A 69 -20.11 0.84 -8.48
N SER A 70 -19.37 1.84 -8.02
CA SER A 70 -18.94 2.00 -6.63
C SER A 70 -19.48 3.31 -6.06
N LEU A 71 -19.97 3.28 -4.82
CA LEU A 71 -20.49 4.45 -4.11
C LEU A 71 -19.49 4.88 -3.03
N HIS A 72 -19.15 6.15 -3.02
CA HIS A 72 -18.38 6.81 -1.97
C HIS A 72 -19.25 7.86 -1.29
N LEU A 73 -19.17 7.92 0.03
CA LEU A 73 -19.89 8.90 0.84
C LEU A 73 -18.90 9.78 1.61
N SER A 74 -19.27 11.03 1.78
CA SER A 74 -18.51 12.02 2.54
C SER A 74 -19.41 12.66 3.58
N ALA A 75 -18.92 12.71 4.82
CA ALA A 75 -19.60 13.37 5.93
C ALA A 75 -19.11 14.81 6.20
N ASP A 76 -18.15 15.29 5.41
CA ASP A 76 -17.42 16.55 5.59
C ASP A 76 -17.43 17.42 4.32
N ASP A 77 -18.59 17.49 3.65
CA ASP A 77 -18.84 18.31 2.45
C ASP A 77 -17.87 18.02 1.27
N GLY A 78 -17.38 16.79 1.18
CA GLY A 78 -16.53 16.30 0.10
C GLY A 78 -15.02 16.39 0.36
N ALA A 79 -14.61 16.80 1.57
CA ALA A 79 -13.19 16.88 1.93
C ALA A 79 -12.54 15.49 2.03
N THR A 80 -13.25 14.52 2.62
CA THR A 80 -12.86 13.11 2.65
C THR A 80 -14.01 12.23 2.18
N TRP A 81 -13.69 11.04 1.67
CA TRP A 81 -14.65 10.08 1.11
C TRP A 81 -14.68 8.77 1.90
N GLY A 82 -14.39 8.86 3.20
CA GLY A 82 -14.23 7.74 4.12
C GLY A 82 -15.48 7.36 4.93
N PHE A 83 -16.67 7.79 4.51
CA PHE A 83 -17.90 7.43 5.22
C PHE A 83 -18.38 6.03 4.79
N PRO A 84 -18.76 5.13 5.74
CA PRO A 84 -19.11 3.76 5.41
C PRO A 84 -20.36 3.64 4.53
N VAL A 85 -20.31 2.74 3.56
CA VAL A 85 -21.44 2.37 2.70
C VAL A 85 -21.88 0.97 3.07
N LEU A 86 -22.93 0.86 3.88
CA LEU A 86 -23.52 -0.41 4.34
C LEU A 86 -24.93 -0.56 3.76
N ASN A 87 -25.34 -1.79 3.48
CA ASN A 87 -26.71 -2.12 3.05
C ASN A 87 -27.16 -1.34 1.80
N ALA A 88 -26.24 -1.14 0.85
CA ALA A 88 -26.54 -0.55 -0.46
C ALA A 88 -27.12 -1.60 -1.42
N SER A 89 -28.10 -1.18 -2.24
CA SER A 89 -28.76 -2.01 -3.25
C SER A 89 -29.19 -1.17 -4.46
N GLY A 90 -29.77 -1.80 -5.48
CA GLY A 90 -30.18 -1.13 -6.72
C GLY A 90 -29.09 -1.18 -7.80
N ASP A 91 -28.90 -0.09 -8.53
CA ASP A 91 -27.88 0.05 -9.57
C ASP A 91 -26.47 0.28 -8.97
N ILE A 92 -25.96 -0.70 -8.22
CA ILE A 92 -24.62 -0.68 -7.61
C ILE A 92 -23.94 -2.05 -7.80
N GLY A 93 -22.60 -2.08 -7.82
CA GLY A 93 -21.84 -3.30 -8.05
C GLY A 93 -21.69 -3.60 -9.55
N ALA A 94 -21.46 -4.85 -9.90
CA ALA A 94 -21.20 -5.24 -11.29
C ALA A 94 -22.50 -5.36 -12.13
N GLY A 95 -22.37 -5.20 -13.45
CA GLY A 95 -23.45 -5.51 -14.40
C GLY A 95 -24.44 -4.37 -14.60
N VAL A 96 -24.10 -3.14 -14.22
CA VAL A 96 -24.98 -1.99 -14.42
C VAL A 96 -24.88 -1.51 -15.86
N THR A 97 -26.02 -1.46 -16.54
CA THR A 97 -26.09 -1.00 -17.94
C THR A 97 -26.07 0.52 -18.04
N PRO A 98 -25.49 1.12 -19.10
CA PRO A 98 -25.62 2.56 -19.38
C PRO A 98 -27.10 2.98 -19.46
N GLY A 99 -27.40 4.20 -19.04
CA GLY A 99 -28.76 4.73 -19.01
C GLY A 99 -28.92 5.89 -18.04
N THR A 100 -30.05 6.58 -18.16
CA THR A 100 -30.41 7.69 -17.27
C THR A 100 -31.26 7.22 -16.09
N GLY A 101 -31.21 7.96 -14.98
CA GLY A 101 -32.06 7.72 -13.81
C GLY A 101 -31.76 6.42 -13.07
N ARG A 102 -30.50 5.96 -13.08
CA ARG A 102 -30.03 4.85 -12.25
C ARG A 102 -30.14 5.23 -10.77
N VAL A 103 -30.42 4.25 -9.90
CA VAL A 103 -30.68 4.51 -8.48
C VAL A 103 -29.99 3.51 -7.59
N ILE A 104 -29.22 4.03 -6.62
CA ILE A 104 -28.69 3.26 -5.49
C ILE A 104 -29.55 3.57 -4.26
N HIS A 105 -30.02 2.53 -3.58
CA HIS A 105 -30.73 2.64 -2.32
C HIS A 105 -29.79 2.27 -1.18
N LEU A 106 -29.53 3.22 -0.28
CA LEU A 106 -28.79 2.97 0.95
C LEU A 106 -29.77 2.88 2.12
N ASP A 107 -29.94 1.69 2.68
CA ASP A 107 -30.79 1.51 3.87
C ASP A 107 -30.04 1.90 5.14
N TYR A 108 -30.00 3.21 5.41
CA TYR A 108 -29.41 3.74 6.64
C TYR A 108 -30.29 3.48 7.88
N GLY A 109 -31.55 3.07 7.68
CA GLY A 109 -32.48 2.75 8.76
C GLY A 109 -32.15 1.45 9.48
N SER A 110 -31.48 0.50 8.81
CA SER A 110 -31.04 -0.78 9.38
C SER A 110 -29.68 -0.73 10.08
N VAL A 111 -28.97 0.40 10.00
CA VAL A 111 -27.67 0.60 10.66
C VAL A 111 -27.86 0.65 12.18
N PRO A 112 -27.15 -0.18 12.97
CA PRO A 112 -27.32 -0.24 14.43
C PRO A 112 -26.97 1.05 15.17
N ASP A 113 -25.83 1.66 14.82
CA ASP A 113 -25.36 2.93 15.41
C ASP A 113 -25.31 4.03 14.32
N PRO A 114 -26.47 4.58 13.93
CA PRO A 114 -26.52 5.62 12.91
C PRO A 114 -25.98 6.94 13.45
N ILE A 115 -25.25 7.65 12.60
CA ILE A 115 -24.67 8.98 12.85
C ILE A 115 -25.44 9.99 12.00
N GLU A 116 -25.86 11.09 12.62
CA GLU A 116 -26.49 12.19 11.88
C GLU A 116 -25.42 13.00 11.15
N VAL A 117 -25.57 13.11 9.82
CA VAL A 117 -24.67 13.86 8.94
C VAL A 117 -25.46 14.94 8.21
N GLN A 118 -25.15 16.21 8.48
CA GLN A 118 -25.92 17.33 7.92
C GLN A 118 -25.56 17.68 6.47
N GLN A 119 -24.36 17.36 6.01
CA GLN A 119 -23.85 17.71 4.67
C GLN A 119 -23.29 16.50 3.93
N MET A 120 -24.05 15.40 3.93
CA MET A 120 -23.65 14.18 3.23
C MET A 120 -23.48 14.47 1.73
N ARG A 121 -22.33 14.08 1.16
CA ARG A 121 -22.09 14.06 -0.29
C ARG A 121 -21.95 12.63 -0.78
N ALA A 122 -22.39 12.40 -2.01
CA ALA A 122 -22.22 11.14 -2.70
C ALA A 122 -21.36 11.35 -3.95
N ARG A 123 -20.48 10.38 -4.19
CA ARG A 123 -19.70 10.23 -5.42
C ARG A 123 -19.95 8.82 -5.92
N VAL A 124 -20.30 8.73 -7.19
CA VAL A 124 -20.51 7.46 -7.87
C VAL A 124 -19.39 7.30 -8.88
N ILE A 125 -18.70 6.16 -8.82
CA ILE A 125 -17.56 5.82 -9.67
C ILE A 125 -17.96 4.63 -10.53
N ALA A 126 -17.70 4.70 -11.82
CA ALA A 126 -17.92 3.61 -12.75
C ALA A 126 -16.59 3.05 -13.27
N SER A 127 -16.53 1.73 -13.43
CA SER A 127 -15.44 1.01 -14.10
C SER A 127 -16.06 0.07 -15.15
N ASP A 128 -15.73 0.28 -16.41
CA ASP A 128 -16.08 -0.60 -17.53
C ASP A 128 -15.26 -1.90 -17.50
N ARG A 129 -14.14 -1.92 -16.76
CA ARG A 129 -13.29 -3.10 -16.54
C ARG A 129 -13.66 -3.96 -15.34
N GLY A 130 -14.75 -3.62 -14.65
CA GLY A 130 -15.24 -4.37 -13.51
C GLY A 130 -14.40 -4.20 -12.23
N VAL A 131 -13.54 -3.17 -12.18
CA VAL A 131 -12.72 -2.82 -11.02
C VAL A 131 -13.60 -2.14 -9.97
N SER A 132 -13.49 -2.60 -8.71
CA SER A 132 -14.22 -2.02 -7.59
C SER A 132 -13.40 -0.90 -6.99
N PHE A 133 -13.93 0.32 -6.91
CA PHE A 133 -13.31 1.43 -6.20
C PHE A 133 -14.04 1.59 -4.86
N ALA A 134 -13.70 0.75 -3.88
CA ALA A 134 -14.33 0.88 -2.57
C ALA A 134 -13.77 2.12 -1.82
N PRO A 135 -14.62 2.86 -1.08
CA PRO A 135 -14.10 3.85 -0.15
C PRO A 135 -13.36 3.11 0.97
N HIS A 136 -12.04 3.28 1.05
CA HIS A 136 -11.23 2.72 2.13
C HIS A 136 -10.68 3.85 3.01
N SER A 137 -11.04 3.79 4.29
CA SER A 137 -10.55 4.69 5.34
C SER A 137 -10.26 3.85 6.59
N PRO A 138 -9.03 3.91 7.12
CA PRO A 138 -7.91 4.74 6.65
C PRO A 138 -7.27 4.23 5.33
N ARG A 139 -6.69 5.18 4.59
CA ARG A 139 -5.85 5.01 3.38
C ARG A 139 -4.56 4.25 3.69
N ASN A 140 -4.67 2.93 3.82
CA ASN A 140 -3.62 2.01 4.31
C ASN A 140 -3.31 0.86 3.32
N VAL A 141 -3.37 1.11 2.01
CA VAL A 141 -3.06 0.11 0.98
C VAL A 141 -1.80 0.48 0.22
N ALA A 142 -0.88 -0.49 0.10
CA ALA A 142 0.26 -0.38 -0.79
C ALA A 142 0.24 -1.51 -1.83
N VAL A 143 0.82 -1.26 -2.99
CA VAL A 143 0.98 -2.23 -4.08
C VAL A 143 2.45 -2.35 -4.43
N LEU A 144 2.95 -3.57 -4.50
CA LEU A 144 4.28 -3.92 -4.97
C LEU A 144 4.15 -4.61 -6.33
N GLN A 145 4.34 -3.81 -7.37
CA GLN A 145 4.38 -4.22 -8.76
C GLN A 145 5.84 -4.37 -9.22
N LEU A 146 6.52 -5.40 -8.74
CA LEU A 146 7.94 -5.64 -9.03
C LEU A 146 8.18 -6.42 -10.33
N ASN A 147 7.11 -6.86 -10.98
CA ASN A 147 7.13 -7.60 -12.24
C ASN A 147 6.65 -6.75 -13.42
N PRO A 148 7.16 -7.04 -14.63
CA PRO A 148 6.70 -6.41 -15.87
C PRO A 148 5.18 -6.44 -15.99
N SER A 149 4.59 -5.29 -16.28
CA SER A 149 3.14 -5.13 -16.44
C SER A 149 2.79 -4.41 -17.73
N ASP A 150 1.58 -4.67 -18.23
CA ASP A 150 1.02 -3.90 -19.33
C ASP A 150 0.42 -2.60 -18.79
N TRP A 151 1.23 -1.55 -18.77
CA TRP A 151 0.83 -0.22 -18.32
C TRP A 151 -0.11 0.51 -19.31
N ARG A 152 -0.46 -0.13 -20.43
CA ARG A 152 -1.49 0.36 -21.37
C ARG A 152 -2.85 -0.30 -21.12
N ASP A 153 -2.92 -1.36 -20.33
CA ASP A 153 -4.18 -1.99 -19.95
C ASP A 153 -4.91 -1.11 -18.92
N PRO A 154 -6.06 -0.50 -19.27
CA PRO A 154 -6.83 0.31 -18.33
C PRO A 154 -7.23 -0.49 -17.08
N ALA A 155 -7.50 -1.79 -17.20
CA ALA A 155 -7.86 -2.64 -16.06
C ALA A 155 -6.69 -2.86 -15.09
N HIS A 156 -5.46 -2.78 -15.58
CA HIS A 156 -4.26 -2.78 -14.74
C HIS A 156 -4.11 -1.44 -14.03
N LEU A 157 -4.19 -0.33 -14.78
CA LEU A 157 -4.08 1.03 -14.23
C LEU A 157 -5.12 1.31 -13.13
N GLU A 158 -6.39 1.03 -13.40
CA GLU A 158 -7.49 1.20 -12.44
C GLU A 158 -7.28 0.41 -11.15
N ARG A 159 -6.70 -0.79 -11.27
CA ARG A 159 -6.45 -1.67 -10.13
C ARG A 159 -5.33 -1.16 -9.25
N VAL A 160 -4.18 -0.82 -9.82
CA VAL A 160 -3.03 -0.36 -9.00
C VAL A 160 -3.21 1.07 -8.50
N ALA A 161 -4.03 1.88 -9.18
CA ALA A 161 -4.30 3.26 -8.77
C ALA A 161 -5.08 3.38 -7.46
N GLN A 162 -5.71 2.31 -6.96
CA GLN A 162 -6.41 2.38 -5.67
C GLN A 162 -5.47 2.39 -4.46
N ALA A 163 -4.19 2.04 -4.65
CA ALA A 163 -3.21 2.10 -3.58
C ALA A 163 -2.93 3.56 -3.17
N ASP A 164 -2.45 3.72 -1.95
CA ASP A 164 -1.87 4.98 -1.47
C ASP A 164 -0.40 5.08 -1.88
N LEU A 165 0.27 3.93 -1.93
CA LEU A 165 1.65 3.80 -2.38
C LEU A 165 1.78 2.63 -3.38
N LEU A 166 2.36 2.91 -4.54
CA LEU A 166 2.73 1.95 -5.55
C LEU A 166 4.26 1.87 -5.64
N VAL A 167 4.81 0.70 -5.37
CA VAL A 167 6.20 0.35 -5.63
C VAL A 167 6.27 -0.36 -6.98
N VAL A 168 7.05 0.18 -7.92
CA VAL A 168 7.28 -0.41 -9.25
C VAL A 168 8.76 -0.70 -9.45
N THR A 169 9.12 -1.58 -10.37
CA THR A 169 10.52 -1.66 -10.82
C THR A 169 10.91 -0.34 -11.49
N ALA A 170 11.98 0.32 -11.02
CA ALA A 170 12.35 1.66 -11.54
C ALA A 170 12.55 1.66 -13.06
N ASP A 171 13.15 0.61 -13.62
CA ASP A 171 13.36 0.47 -15.07
C ASP A 171 12.07 0.35 -15.89
N GLU A 172 10.91 0.03 -15.31
CA GLU A 172 9.64 0.08 -16.06
C GLU A 172 9.20 1.52 -16.32
N MET A 173 9.38 2.41 -15.34
CA MET A 173 9.02 3.83 -15.45
C MET A 173 10.11 4.65 -16.12
N TRP A 174 11.36 4.33 -15.81
CA TRP A 174 12.56 4.96 -16.37
C TRP A 174 13.14 4.18 -17.55
N ALA A 175 12.35 3.29 -18.15
CA ALA A 175 12.72 2.61 -19.37
C ALA A 175 13.13 3.64 -20.43
N GLY A 176 14.23 3.39 -21.13
CA GLY A 176 14.56 4.07 -22.39
C GLY A 176 13.90 3.42 -23.61
N SER A 177 12.99 2.46 -23.40
CA SER A 177 12.24 1.70 -24.42
C SER A 177 10.73 2.03 -24.36
N ASP A 178 9.86 1.16 -24.89
CA ASP A 178 8.43 1.34 -25.21
C ASP A 178 7.52 2.16 -24.26
N LEU A 179 7.89 2.41 -23.00
CA LEU A 179 7.13 3.25 -22.06
C LEU A 179 7.72 4.67 -21.85
N ALA A 180 8.89 4.96 -22.41
CA ALA A 180 9.58 6.26 -22.27
C ALA A 180 8.74 7.45 -22.75
N ALA A 181 7.86 7.20 -23.74
CA ALA A 181 6.96 8.18 -24.32
C ALA A 181 5.52 8.09 -23.77
N GLU A 182 5.23 7.14 -22.88
CA GLU A 182 3.90 6.91 -22.33
C GLU A 182 3.78 7.58 -20.95
N PRO A 183 2.77 8.43 -20.71
CA PRO A 183 2.62 9.18 -19.47
C PRO A 183 1.97 8.32 -18.35
N VAL A 184 2.49 7.12 -18.11
CA VAL A 184 1.93 6.11 -17.18
C VAL A 184 1.62 6.70 -15.80
N ILE A 185 2.57 7.40 -15.17
CA ILE A 185 2.36 7.99 -13.84
C ILE A 185 1.29 9.08 -13.86
N ALA A 186 1.25 9.89 -14.93
CA ALA A 186 0.21 10.90 -15.07
C ALA A 186 -1.18 10.24 -15.22
N ASN A 187 -1.27 9.10 -15.91
CA ASN A 187 -2.52 8.35 -16.04
C ASN A 187 -2.97 7.76 -14.69
N LEU A 188 -2.04 7.20 -13.92
CA LEU A 188 -2.33 6.68 -12.58
C LEU A 188 -2.79 7.80 -11.64
N LYS A 189 -2.10 8.95 -11.66
CA LYS A 189 -2.49 10.14 -10.88
C LYS A 189 -3.77 10.78 -11.41
N ALA A 190 -4.07 10.56 -12.68
CA ALA A 190 -5.38 10.79 -13.26
C ALA A 190 -6.38 9.67 -12.96
N ILE A 191 -6.18 8.84 -11.94
CA ILE A 191 -7.23 7.99 -11.36
C ILE A 191 -7.25 8.25 -9.86
N ASN A 192 -6.06 8.32 -9.25
CA ASN A 192 -5.85 8.67 -7.86
C ASN A 192 -4.77 9.76 -7.72
N PRO A 193 -5.16 11.04 -7.60
CA PRO A 193 -4.21 12.15 -7.47
C PRO A 193 -3.31 12.08 -6.23
N ASP A 194 -3.72 11.31 -5.21
CA ASP A 194 -3.00 11.18 -3.96
C ASP A 194 -1.99 10.02 -3.97
N LEU A 195 -2.06 9.13 -4.98
CA LEU A 195 -1.15 7.99 -5.14
C LEU A 195 0.31 8.45 -5.19
N LYS A 196 1.14 7.81 -4.37
CA LYS A 196 2.59 7.91 -4.45
C LYS A 196 3.16 6.75 -5.25
N VAL A 197 4.05 7.04 -6.18
CA VAL A 197 4.75 6.01 -6.98
C VAL A 197 6.24 6.05 -6.67
N VAL A 198 6.81 4.94 -6.23
CA VAL A 198 8.25 4.82 -5.93
C VAL A 198 8.90 3.70 -6.73
N GLY A 199 10.13 3.94 -7.19
CA GLY A 199 10.88 2.97 -8.00
C GLY A 199 11.82 2.10 -7.18
N TYR A 200 11.72 0.79 -7.31
CA TYR A 200 12.67 -0.17 -6.76
C TYR A 200 14.07 0.05 -7.36
N VAL A 201 15.05 0.28 -6.49
CA VAL A 201 16.47 0.38 -6.81
C VAL A 201 17.26 -0.41 -5.77
N SER A 202 18.24 -1.20 -6.23
CA SER A 202 19.12 -1.92 -5.31
C SER A 202 20.12 -0.96 -4.65
N ALA A 203 20.32 -1.10 -3.34
CA ALA A 203 21.28 -0.26 -2.61
C ALA A 203 22.75 -0.67 -2.80
N PHE A 204 23.05 -1.88 -3.28
CA PHE A 204 24.45 -2.33 -3.43
C PHE A 204 24.64 -3.43 -4.48
N THR A 205 23.64 -3.71 -5.34
CA THR A 205 23.84 -4.66 -6.44
C THR A 205 23.59 -4.05 -7.81
N SER A 206 24.27 -4.62 -8.79
CA SER A 206 23.98 -4.46 -10.21
C SER A 206 23.67 -5.83 -10.81
N ARG A 207 22.59 -5.91 -11.62
CA ARG A 207 22.17 -7.18 -12.22
C ARG A 207 22.95 -7.47 -13.50
N LEU A 208 23.45 -8.69 -13.67
CA LEU A 208 24.10 -9.15 -14.90
C LEU A 208 23.20 -9.03 -16.13
N SER A 209 21.88 -9.18 -15.94
CA SER A 209 20.90 -9.02 -17.02
C SER A 209 20.89 -7.61 -17.61
N GLY A 210 21.37 -6.59 -16.89
CA GLY A 210 21.49 -5.22 -17.39
C GLY A 210 22.41 -5.10 -18.61
N ALA A 211 23.37 -6.02 -18.79
CA ALA A 211 24.20 -6.09 -20.00
C ALA A 211 23.36 -6.28 -21.28
N ASN A 212 22.21 -6.96 -21.15
CA ASN A 212 21.30 -7.29 -22.24
C ASN A 212 20.07 -6.36 -22.29
N SER A 213 19.91 -5.45 -21.32
CA SER A 213 18.84 -4.45 -21.34
C SER A 213 19.05 -3.44 -22.47
N PRO A 214 17.97 -2.80 -22.99
CA PRO A 214 18.07 -1.79 -24.03
C PRO A 214 19.07 -0.66 -23.65
N PRO A 215 19.95 -0.17 -24.54
CA PRO A 215 21.02 0.76 -24.19
C PRO A 215 20.60 2.03 -23.45
N GLY A 216 19.38 2.52 -23.68
CA GLY A 216 18.83 3.70 -23.02
C GLY A 216 18.08 3.42 -21.71
N SER A 217 17.93 2.16 -21.29
CA SER A 217 17.17 1.81 -20.09
C SER A 217 17.97 2.07 -18.81
N PHE A 218 17.25 2.28 -17.72
CA PHE A 218 17.84 2.47 -16.40
C PHE A 218 18.76 1.30 -16.03
N TRP A 219 18.31 0.05 -16.17
CA TRP A 219 19.14 -1.11 -15.81
C TRP A 219 20.37 -1.30 -16.71
N HIS A 220 20.31 -0.89 -17.98
CA HIS A 220 21.51 -0.90 -18.83
C HIS A 220 22.54 0.12 -18.35
N GLN A 221 22.10 1.36 -18.11
CA GLN A 221 22.97 2.43 -17.62
C GLN A 221 23.53 2.12 -16.24
N TRP A 222 22.68 1.59 -15.34
CA TRP A 222 23.08 1.10 -14.02
C TRP A 222 24.19 0.05 -14.13
N TYR A 223 24.00 -0.96 -14.99
CA TYR A 223 25.01 -1.99 -15.23
C TYR A 223 26.33 -1.42 -15.76
N GLN A 224 26.29 -0.62 -16.83
CA GLN A 224 27.49 -0.10 -17.47
C GLN A 224 28.30 0.81 -16.53
N ARG A 225 27.60 1.70 -15.82
CA ARG A 225 28.25 2.71 -14.97
C ARG A 225 28.78 2.12 -13.67
N LEU A 226 28.16 1.06 -13.16
CA LEU A 226 28.58 0.44 -11.90
C LEU A 226 29.53 -0.76 -12.07
N ARG A 227 29.69 -1.26 -13.30
CA ARG A 227 30.65 -2.33 -13.62
C ARG A 227 32.08 -2.07 -13.12
N PRO A 228 32.64 -0.85 -13.20
CA PRO A 228 33.98 -0.57 -12.68
C PRO A 228 34.11 -0.75 -11.16
N TYR A 229 33.00 -0.77 -10.42
CA TYR A 229 32.96 -0.85 -8.97
C TYR A 229 32.52 -2.24 -8.48
N TRP A 230 32.61 -3.28 -9.30
CA TRP A 230 32.26 -4.63 -8.84
C TRP A 230 33.18 -5.12 -7.75
N VAL A 231 32.58 -5.77 -6.75
CA VAL A 231 33.27 -6.41 -5.64
C VAL A 231 33.65 -7.83 -6.04
N TYR A 232 34.81 -8.28 -5.55
CA TYR A 232 35.31 -9.63 -5.74
C TYR A 232 35.27 -10.39 -4.41
N THR A 233 35.37 -11.71 -4.49
CA THR A 233 35.48 -12.54 -3.30
C THR A 233 36.92 -12.60 -2.81
N THR A 234 37.14 -13.12 -1.61
CA THR A 234 38.47 -13.37 -1.03
C THR A 234 39.40 -14.26 -1.87
N VAL A 235 38.89 -14.90 -2.92
CA VAL A 235 39.66 -15.71 -3.88
C VAL A 235 39.63 -15.14 -5.31
N GLY A 236 39.10 -13.93 -5.50
CA GLY A 236 39.08 -13.20 -6.78
C GLY A 236 37.93 -13.55 -7.73
N ASP A 237 36.90 -14.29 -7.27
CA ASP A 237 35.68 -14.51 -8.05
C ASP A 237 34.77 -13.27 -7.99
N THR A 238 33.79 -13.15 -8.89
CA THR A 238 32.84 -12.03 -8.85
C THR A 238 31.86 -12.22 -7.68
N SER A 239 31.83 -11.27 -6.75
CA SER A 239 30.94 -11.35 -5.58
C SER A 239 29.48 -11.12 -5.97
N MET A 240 28.60 -11.99 -5.48
CA MET A 240 27.16 -11.91 -5.70
C MET A 240 26.42 -12.23 -4.40
N THR A 241 25.27 -11.59 -4.16
CA THR A 241 24.38 -11.93 -3.03
C THR A 241 23.14 -12.71 -3.44
N TRP A 242 22.82 -12.70 -4.73
CA TRP A 242 21.75 -13.48 -5.37
C TRP A 242 22.23 -13.91 -6.77
N PRO A 243 21.64 -14.98 -7.36
CA PRO A 243 21.97 -15.36 -8.73
C PRO A 243 21.86 -14.18 -9.71
N GLY A 244 23.00 -13.79 -10.29
CA GLY A 244 23.08 -12.68 -11.24
C GLY A 244 23.02 -11.27 -10.64
N ALA A 245 23.01 -11.10 -9.32
CA ALA A 245 23.09 -9.80 -8.64
C ALA A 245 24.51 -9.58 -8.09
N VAL A 246 25.33 -8.87 -8.86
CA VAL A 246 26.74 -8.58 -8.52
C VAL A 246 26.80 -7.49 -7.46
N VAL A 247 27.61 -7.70 -6.43
CA VAL A 247 27.88 -6.69 -5.39
C VAL A 247 28.69 -5.54 -5.99
N ILE A 248 28.25 -4.32 -5.74
CA ILE A 248 29.00 -3.10 -6.07
C ILE A 248 29.62 -2.51 -4.81
N ASN A 249 30.80 -1.91 -4.96
CA ASN A 249 31.60 -1.38 -3.87
C ASN A 249 31.05 -0.03 -3.43
N THR A 250 29.98 -0.07 -2.64
CA THR A 250 29.40 1.15 -2.08
C THR A 250 30.32 1.82 -1.08
N LEU A 251 31.45 1.23 -0.65
CA LEU A 251 32.43 1.88 0.22
C LEU A 251 33.17 3.00 -0.53
N ASP A 252 33.34 2.83 -1.84
CA ASP A 252 33.88 3.86 -2.73
C ASP A 252 32.89 5.04 -2.90
N PRO A 253 33.26 6.27 -2.50
CA PRO A 253 32.45 7.46 -2.75
C PRO A 253 32.09 7.68 -4.21
N ALA A 254 32.97 7.34 -5.16
CA ALA A 254 32.72 7.49 -6.59
C ALA A 254 31.63 6.51 -7.07
N CYS A 255 31.59 5.29 -6.52
CA CYS A 255 30.49 4.36 -6.78
C CYS A 255 29.15 4.97 -6.35
N ARG A 256 29.05 5.49 -5.12
CA ARG A 256 27.82 6.12 -4.60
C ARG A 256 27.41 7.34 -5.41
N GLN A 257 28.38 8.16 -5.81
CA GLN A 257 28.13 9.32 -6.66
C GLN A 257 27.49 8.89 -7.99
N VAL A 258 28.06 7.88 -8.65
CA VAL A 258 27.52 7.33 -9.91
C VAL A 258 26.10 6.78 -9.74
N MET A 259 25.81 6.10 -8.62
CA MET A 259 24.45 5.64 -8.30
C MET A 259 23.47 6.82 -8.24
N VAL A 260 23.80 7.86 -7.47
CA VAL A 260 22.96 9.05 -7.31
C VAL A 260 22.77 9.79 -8.63
N GLU A 261 23.85 10.03 -9.36
CA GLU A 261 23.80 10.71 -10.66
C GLU A 261 22.91 9.96 -11.66
N THR A 262 22.99 8.63 -11.68
CA THR A 262 22.14 7.81 -12.56
C THR A 262 20.68 7.94 -12.19
N ILE A 263 20.31 7.86 -10.90
CA ILE A 263 18.92 8.06 -10.46
C ILE A 263 18.43 9.47 -10.80
N VAL A 264 19.24 10.49 -10.51
CA VAL A 264 18.90 11.90 -10.76
C VAL A 264 18.66 12.17 -12.25
N GLU A 265 19.52 11.62 -13.12
CA GLU A 265 19.40 11.75 -14.57
C GLU A 265 18.07 11.19 -15.06
N PHE A 266 17.74 9.94 -14.70
CA PHE A 266 16.50 9.31 -15.14
C PHE A 266 15.26 9.97 -14.54
N GLN A 267 15.30 10.34 -13.26
CA GLN A 267 14.19 11.06 -12.62
C GLN A 267 13.92 12.42 -13.27
N ARG A 268 14.96 13.16 -13.67
CA ARG A 268 14.79 14.49 -14.28
C ARG A 268 14.42 14.43 -15.76
N ASN A 269 14.87 13.41 -16.48
CA ASN A 269 14.70 13.29 -17.93
C ASN A 269 13.53 12.39 -18.35
N SER A 270 12.99 11.56 -17.45
CA SER A 270 11.83 10.72 -17.77
C SER A 270 10.52 11.50 -17.76
N LEU A 271 9.61 11.11 -18.64
CA LEU A 271 8.21 11.52 -18.62
C LEU A 271 7.50 11.01 -17.35
N ASN A 272 7.89 9.82 -16.87
CA ASN A 272 7.37 9.19 -15.67
C ASN A 272 8.25 9.55 -14.47
N GLN A 273 8.02 10.74 -13.93
CA GLN A 273 8.66 11.21 -12.70
C GLN A 273 8.00 10.55 -11.49
N MET A 274 8.76 9.71 -10.78
CA MET A 274 8.31 9.05 -9.56
C MET A 274 8.36 10.01 -8.36
N ASP A 275 7.59 9.72 -7.31
CA ASP A 275 7.60 10.46 -6.05
C ASP A 275 8.82 10.09 -5.19
N GLY A 276 9.52 9.01 -5.51
CA GLY A 276 10.70 8.56 -4.76
C GLY A 276 11.30 7.25 -5.25
N VAL A 277 12.17 6.69 -4.41
CA VAL A 277 12.76 5.35 -4.59
C VAL A 277 12.46 4.44 -3.41
N TYR A 278 12.31 3.18 -3.72
CA TYR A 278 12.33 2.08 -2.78
C TYR A 278 13.72 1.44 -2.84
N TRP A 279 14.47 1.56 -1.75
CA TRP A 279 15.79 0.97 -1.62
C TRP A 279 15.68 -0.46 -1.13
N ASP A 280 16.16 -1.38 -1.94
CA ASP A 280 16.30 -2.75 -1.48
C ASP A 280 17.57 -2.94 -0.65
N TYR A 281 17.44 -3.74 0.40
CA TYR A 281 18.55 -4.42 1.05
C TYR A 281 19.50 -3.49 1.86
N PHE A 282 18.92 -2.63 2.69
CA PHE A 282 19.61 -1.97 3.79
C PHE A 282 19.71 -2.89 5.03
N ASN A 283 20.56 -3.90 4.95
CA ASN A 283 20.95 -4.75 6.07
C ASN A 283 22.20 -4.20 6.78
N SER A 284 22.46 -4.66 8.01
CA SER A 284 23.65 -4.25 8.78
C SER A 284 24.96 -4.86 8.28
N ALA A 285 24.84 -5.89 7.43
CA ALA A 285 25.89 -6.62 6.73
C ALA A 285 25.31 -7.15 5.41
N LEU A 286 26.18 -7.51 4.45
CA LEU A 286 25.76 -8.29 3.30
C LEU A 286 25.16 -9.63 3.76
N TRP A 287 24.00 -9.97 3.21
CA TRP A 287 23.45 -11.31 3.30
C TRP A 287 23.82 -12.04 1.99
N VAL A 288 23.86 -13.36 1.99
CA VAL A 288 24.15 -14.10 0.76
C VAL A 288 23.11 -15.19 0.66
N TYR A 289 22.47 -15.29 -0.51
CA TYR A 289 21.47 -16.31 -0.76
C TYR A 289 22.06 -17.70 -0.47
N PRO A 290 21.48 -18.50 0.44
CA PRO A 290 22.14 -19.73 0.92
C PRO A 290 22.43 -20.77 -0.15
N GLU A 291 21.71 -20.76 -1.27
CA GLU A 291 21.92 -21.72 -2.37
C GLU A 291 22.86 -21.18 -3.47
N LEU A 292 23.37 -19.95 -3.31
CA LEU A 292 24.33 -19.39 -4.23
C LEU A 292 25.67 -20.14 -4.12
N THR A 293 26.17 -20.63 -5.26
CA THR A 293 27.47 -21.31 -5.33
C THR A 293 28.49 -20.38 -5.97
N ILE A 294 29.28 -19.70 -5.14
CA ILE A 294 30.42 -18.86 -5.52
C ILE A 294 31.67 -19.31 -4.76
N GLN A 295 32.87 -19.07 -5.30
CA GLN A 295 34.10 -19.37 -4.56
C GLN A 295 34.54 -18.19 -3.69
N GLY A 296 34.92 -18.46 -2.45
CA GLY A 296 35.28 -17.44 -1.46
C GLY A 296 34.09 -16.66 -0.93
N ASP A 297 34.38 -15.69 -0.08
CA ASP A 297 33.38 -14.83 0.56
C ASP A 297 33.47 -13.41 0.00
N PRO A 298 32.38 -12.61 -0.02
CA PRO A 298 32.45 -11.20 -0.39
C PRO A 298 33.52 -10.44 0.40
N ASP A 299 34.30 -9.62 -0.30
CA ASP A 299 35.40 -8.79 0.24
C ASP A 299 35.32 -7.41 -0.44
N MET A 300 34.61 -6.47 0.20
CA MET A 300 34.23 -5.20 -0.43
C MET A 300 35.38 -4.21 -0.56
N ASP A 301 36.37 -4.26 0.31
CA ASP A 301 37.55 -3.36 0.25
C ASP A 301 38.80 -4.02 -0.36
N GLY A 302 38.79 -5.33 -0.57
CA GLY A 302 39.79 -6.08 -1.31
C GLY A 302 41.06 -6.38 -0.52
N ASP A 303 41.00 -6.36 0.82
CA ASP A 303 42.13 -6.64 1.68
C ASP A 303 42.39 -8.14 1.93
N GLY A 304 41.50 -9.01 1.44
CA GLY A 304 41.53 -10.45 1.58
C GLY A 304 40.79 -10.99 2.80
N VAL A 305 40.15 -10.13 3.60
CA VAL A 305 39.29 -10.50 4.73
C VAL A 305 37.84 -10.51 4.26
N ALA A 306 37.11 -11.54 4.64
CA ALA A 306 35.70 -11.64 4.28
C ALA A 306 34.88 -10.55 4.99
N HIS A 307 33.92 -9.93 4.29
CA HIS A 307 33.01 -8.90 4.82
C HIS A 307 32.41 -9.26 6.19
N ALA A 308 31.94 -10.50 6.34
CA ALA A 308 31.32 -10.97 7.60
C ALA A 308 32.30 -11.04 8.79
N GLN A 309 33.59 -10.99 8.51
CA GLN A 309 34.70 -11.13 9.46
C GLN A 309 35.51 -9.83 9.60
N ASP A 310 35.14 -8.78 8.87
CA ASP A 310 35.81 -7.47 8.88
C ASP A 310 34.95 -6.41 9.58
N PRO A 311 35.27 -6.04 10.83
CA PRO A 311 34.55 -5.01 11.57
C PRO A 311 34.63 -3.60 10.95
N ASP A 312 35.76 -3.27 10.32
CA ASP A 312 36.00 -1.95 9.72
C ASP A 312 35.22 -1.85 8.40
N GLU A 313 35.23 -2.89 7.58
CA GLU A 313 34.42 -2.99 6.37
C GLU A 313 32.91 -2.94 6.71
N LEU A 314 32.46 -3.66 7.74
CA LEU A 314 31.09 -3.62 8.23
C LEU A 314 30.68 -2.21 8.69
N ALA A 315 31.58 -1.49 9.36
CA ALA A 315 31.35 -0.10 9.76
C ALA A 315 31.29 0.84 8.55
N ALA A 316 32.18 0.67 7.59
CA ALA A 316 32.20 1.43 6.34
C ALA A 316 30.93 1.18 5.51
N PHE A 317 30.46 -0.06 5.43
CA PHE A 317 29.21 -0.43 4.75
C PHE A 317 27.99 0.26 5.38
N ARG A 318 27.93 0.33 6.72
CA ARG A 318 26.87 1.09 7.39
C ARG A 318 26.97 2.60 7.14
N ALA A 319 28.18 3.16 7.12
CA ALA A 319 28.39 4.57 6.82
C ALA A 319 28.07 4.92 5.35
N SER A 320 28.32 3.99 4.42
CA SER A 320 28.05 4.17 3.00
C SER A 320 26.55 4.30 2.71
N GLN A 321 25.71 3.52 3.41
CA GLN A 321 24.25 3.60 3.30
C GLN A 321 23.72 4.99 3.71
N ILE A 322 24.20 5.54 4.84
CA ILE A 322 23.85 6.90 5.28
C ILE A 322 24.26 7.94 4.23
N SER A 323 25.48 7.80 3.71
CA SER A 323 26.01 8.72 2.70
C SER A 323 25.19 8.67 1.40
N LEU A 324 24.79 7.48 0.96
CA LEU A 324 23.99 7.29 -0.25
C LEU A 324 22.61 7.96 -0.14
N VAL A 325 21.86 7.66 0.93
CA VAL A 325 20.49 8.19 1.09
C VAL A 325 20.47 9.71 1.31
N THR A 326 21.50 10.24 1.97
CA THR A 326 21.67 11.68 2.17
C THR A 326 22.00 12.37 0.85
N ALA A 327 22.98 11.85 0.10
CA ALA A 327 23.37 12.44 -1.18
C ALA A 327 22.22 12.44 -2.21
N LEU A 328 21.39 11.39 -2.23
CA LEU A 328 20.22 11.37 -3.09
C LEU A 328 19.19 12.45 -2.68
N ARG A 329 18.99 12.65 -1.37
CA ARG A 329 18.10 13.69 -0.85
C ARG A 329 18.60 15.09 -1.15
N ASP A 330 19.89 15.34 -0.99
CA ASP A 330 20.51 16.62 -1.35
C ASP A 330 20.31 16.93 -2.84
N SER A 331 20.26 15.89 -3.67
CA SER A 331 20.13 16.02 -5.14
C SER A 331 18.70 16.19 -5.65
N LEU A 332 17.71 15.55 -5.01
CA LEU A 332 16.31 15.52 -5.45
C LEU A 332 15.34 16.25 -4.50
N GLY A 333 15.83 16.72 -3.35
CA GLY A 333 15.11 17.50 -2.36
C GLY A 333 14.40 16.65 -1.31
N GLU A 334 13.99 17.33 -0.23
CA GLU A 334 13.32 16.74 0.94
C GLU A 334 11.99 16.04 0.61
N GLY A 335 11.38 16.38 -0.54
CA GLY A 335 10.14 15.77 -0.99
C GLY A 335 10.32 14.46 -1.78
N PHE A 336 11.54 14.08 -2.14
CA PHE A 336 11.76 12.83 -2.87
C PHE A 336 11.80 11.66 -1.88
N LEU A 337 10.74 10.84 -1.89
CA LEU A 337 10.52 9.77 -0.93
C LEU A 337 11.65 8.74 -1.00
N GLN A 338 12.06 8.23 0.17
CA GLN A 338 12.98 7.10 0.26
C GLN A 338 12.42 6.06 1.24
N ILE A 339 12.01 4.91 0.68
CA ILE A 339 11.45 3.78 1.42
C ILE A 339 12.54 2.71 1.57
N PHE A 340 12.77 2.21 2.78
CA PHE A 340 13.86 1.26 3.05
C PHE A 340 13.34 -0.16 3.24
N ASN A 341 13.88 -1.12 2.49
CA ASN A 341 13.85 -2.54 2.84
C ASN A 341 15.13 -2.92 3.58
N GLY A 342 15.03 -3.85 4.53
CA GLY A 342 16.19 -4.46 5.17
C GLY A 342 16.25 -4.26 6.68
N GLN A 343 16.87 -5.23 7.35
CA GLN A 343 16.81 -5.38 8.80
C GLN A 343 17.45 -4.26 9.59
N ARG A 344 18.40 -3.52 9.01
CA ARG A 344 19.03 -2.39 9.71
C ARG A 344 17.99 -1.32 10.03
N ALA A 345 17.09 -1.05 9.08
CA ALA A 345 16.12 0.00 9.22
C ALA A 345 15.07 -0.29 10.33
N TYR A 346 14.94 -1.55 10.76
CA TYR A 346 14.05 -1.94 11.86
C TYR A 346 14.71 -1.80 13.25
N GLY A 347 16.05 -1.77 13.31
CA GLY A 347 16.83 -1.84 14.56
C GLY A 347 17.75 -0.65 14.83
N ASP A 348 18.02 0.19 13.84
CA ASP A 348 18.89 1.37 13.93
C ASP A 348 18.04 2.64 13.79
N GLN A 349 17.65 3.24 14.92
CA GLN A 349 16.83 4.46 14.95
C GLN A 349 17.47 5.62 14.19
N ALA A 350 18.79 5.78 14.27
CA ALA A 350 19.47 6.89 13.61
C ALA A 350 19.39 6.73 12.08
N PHE A 351 19.60 5.52 11.57
CA PHE A 351 19.44 5.24 10.16
C PHE A 351 17.97 5.30 9.71
N ALA A 352 17.04 4.73 10.47
CA ALA A 352 15.61 4.76 10.18
C ALA A 352 15.07 6.20 10.09
N SER A 353 15.61 7.13 10.89
CA SER A 353 15.22 8.55 10.83
C SER A 353 15.54 9.26 9.52
N LEU A 354 16.32 8.61 8.64
CA LEU A 354 16.53 9.09 7.28
C LEU A 354 15.45 8.60 6.32
N ALA A 355 14.64 7.60 6.66
CA ALA A 355 13.62 7.06 5.75
C ALA A 355 12.28 7.79 5.89
N ASP A 356 11.53 7.85 4.79
CA ASP A 356 10.12 8.24 4.79
C ASP A 356 9.20 7.03 5.01
N GLY A 357 9.75 5.82 4.89
CA GLY A 357 9.03 4.57 5.09
C GLY A 357 9.94 3.37 5.16
N LEU A 358 9.37 2.26 5.62
CA LEU A 358 10.02 0.96 5.73
C LEU A 358 9.12 -0.11 5.12
N MET A 359 9.72 -1.15 4.54
CA MET A 359 9.01 -2.40 4.27
C MET A 359 9.45 -3.46 5.25
N TYR A 360 8.50 -4.11 5.91
CA TYR A 360 8.72 -5.38 6.60
C TYR A 360 8.51 -6.52 5.60
N GLU A 361 9.59 -6.95 4.97
CA GLU A 361 9.60 -8.12 4.09
C GLU A 361 9.32 -9.41 4.87
N LEU A 362 8.47 -10.27 4.30
CA LEU A 362 7.97 -11.50 4.94
C LEU A 362 7.42 -11.25 6.35
N TYR A 363 6.69 -10.15 6.55
CA TYR A 363 6.08 -9.84 7.84
C TYR A 363 5.14 -10.98 8.30
N PRO A 364 5.17 -11.41 9.58
CA PRO A 364 6.06 -10.93 10.64
C PRO A 364 7.39 -11.69 10.74
N THR A 365 7.60 -12.76 9.97
CA THR A 365 8.58 -13.82 10.28
C THR A 365 10.04 -13.40 10.16
N LEU A 366 10.39 -12.46 9.29
CA LEU A 366 11.79 -12.06 9.07
C LEU A 366 12.38 -11.26 10.24
N PHE A 367 11.59 -10.42 10.91
CA PHE A 367 12.06 -9.57 12.01
C PHE A 367 11.45 -9.93 13.37
N PHE A 368 10.23 -10.48 13.37
CA PHE A 368 9.55 -10.99 14.56
C PHE A 368 9.46 -12.53 14.45
N PRO A 369 10.58 -13.26 14.62
CA PRO A 369 10.63 -14.69 14.40
C PRO A 369 9.69 -15.42 15.36
N GLN A 370 9.16 -16.56 14.90
CA GLN A 370 8.19 -17.36 15.63
C GLN A 370 8.71 -17.80 17.03
N PRO A 371 7.88 -17.76 18.09
CA PRO A 371 6.46 -17.36 18.14
C PRO A 371 6.25 -15.85 18.42
N ASN A 372 7.25 -15.01 18.19
CA ASN A 372 7.29 -13.64 18.68
C ASN A 372 6.58 -12.62 17.78
N ALA A 373 5.60 -13.02 16.95
CA ALA A 373 4.83 -12.05 16.17
C ALA A 373 4.11 -11.04 17.08
N ARG A 374 3.81 -11.42 18.33
CA ARG A 374 3.28 -10.53 19.36
C ARG A 374 4.13 -9.28 19.59
N ASN A 375 5.45 -9.41 19.46
CA ASN A 375 6.38 -8.30 19.66
C ASN A 375 6.15 -7.16 18.67
N SER A 376 5.54 -7.41 17.50
CA SER A 376 5.28 -6.36 16.53
C SER A 376 4.25 -5.34 17.00
N LEU A 377 3.34 -5.73 17.91
CA LEU A 377 2.30 -4.85 18.47
C LEU A 377 2.42 -4.70 19.99
N ASP A 378 3.43 -5.28 20.65
CA ASP A 378 3.62 -5.15 22.09
C ASP A 378 4.23 -3.78 22.44
N PRO A 379 3.51 -2.89 23.16
CA PRO A 379 4.03 -1.59 23.55
C PRO A 379 5.33 -1.63 24.37
N ALA A 380 5.62 -2.76 25.04
CA ALA A 380 6.85 -2.94 25.82
C ALA A 380 8.06 -3.35 24.96
N TYR A 381 7.83 -3.82 23.72
CA TYR A 381 8.92 -4.22 22.83
C TYR A 381 9.53 -2.99 22.15
N ALA A 382 10.83 -2.76 22.35
CA ALA A 382 11.53 -1.56 21.90
C ALA A 382 11.55 -1.34 20.38
N TYR A 383 11.25 -2.37 19.59
CA TYR A 383 11.25 -2.34 18.12
C TYR A 383 9.88 -2.72 17.53
N ASN A 384 8.79 -2.50 18.30
CA ASN A 384 7.45 -2.71 17.77
C ASN A 384 7.12 -1.69 16.66
N LEU A 385 6.07 -1.96 15.88
CA LEU A 385 5.70 -1.15 14.72
C LEU A 385 5.43 0.31 15.09
N ASN A 386 4.80 0.59 16.24
CA ASN A 386 4.50 1.96 16.68
C ASN A 386 5.76 2.75 17.05
N VAL A 387 6.71 2.10 17.73
CA VAL A 387 7.98 2.74 18.12
C VAL A 387 8.80 3.05 16.87
N VAL A 388 8.97 2.07 15.98
CA VAL A 388 9.74 2.25 14.75
C VAL A 388 9.09 3.29 13.84
N ARG A 389 7.75 3.32 13.76
CA ARG A 389 7.01 4.38 13.04
C ARG A 389 7.37 5.78 13.53
N GLY A 390 7.54 5.95 14.84
CA GLY A 390 7.93 7.24 15.44
C GLY A 390 9.37 7.68 15.13
N TRP A 391 10.20 6.81 14.55
CA TRP A 391 11.57 7.17 14.15
C TRP A 391 11.62 7.83 12.78
N LEU A 392 10.67 7.50 11.93
CA LEU A 392 10.67 7.86 10.52
C LEU A 392 10.29 9.32 10.29
N ARG A 393 10.62 9.80 9.10
CA ARG A 393 10.15 11.09 8.60
C ARG A 393 8.65 11.04 8.32
N THR A 394 7.97 12.15 8.60
CA THR A 394 6.51 12.30 8.40
C THR A 394 6.17 13.16 7.17
N GLY A 395 7.10 13.28 6.23
CA GLY A 395 6.92 14.08 5.02
C GLY A 395 6.10 13.35 3.94
N ASN A 396 5.44 14.11 3.07
CA ASN A 396 4.83 13.62 1.83
C ASN A 396 3.89 12.40 1.95
N GLY A 397 3.07 12.37 3.01
CA GLY A 397 2.08 11.33 3.26
C GLY A 397 2.58 10.18 4.13
N GLY A 398 3.88 10.13 4.43
CA GLY A 398 4.46 9.15 5.36
C GLY A 398 4.19 9.48 6.83
N PRO A 399 4.62 8.61 7.77
CA PRO A 399 5.51 7.49 7.51
C PRO A 399 4.83 6.29 6.83
N TRP A 400 5.52 5.65 5.88
CA TRP A 400 5.00 4.49 5.15
C TRP A 400 5.53 3.18 5.74
N ILE A 401 4.74 2.48 6.55
CA ILE A 401 5.12 1.15 7.10
C ILE A 401 4.44 0.06 6.28
N LEU A 402 5.17 -0.57 5.36
CA LEU A 402 4.62 -1.58 4.46
C LEU A 402 4.75 -2.96 5.08
N LEU A 403 3.62 -3.67 5.23
CA LEU A 403 3.57 -5.04 5.74
C LEU A 403 3.37 -5.98 4.55
N SER A 404 4.43 -6.70 4.17
CA SER A 404 4.44 -7.55 2.98
C SER A 404 4.78 -8.99 3.33
N ASN A 405 4.03 -9.95 2.79
CA ASN A 405 4.38 -11.37 2.86
C ASN A 405 3.89 -12.09 1.60
N THR A 406 4.79 -12.83 0.95
CA THR A 406 4.53 -13.52 -0.32
C THR A 406 4.14 -14.99 -0.13
N TRP A 407 4.06 -15.49 1.11
CA TRP A 407 3.78 -16.89 1.38
C TRP A 407 2.29 -17.22 1.26
N ARG A 408 2.02 -18.37 0.61
CA ARG A 408 0.69 -18.97 0.58
C ARG A 408 0.40 -19.72 1.86
N ASN A 409 -0.62 -19.25 2.57
CA ASN A 409 -1.10 -19.91 3.77
C ASN A 409 -2.48 -20.49 3.53
N GLN A 410 -2.68 -21.72 3.97
CA GLN A 410 -3.94 -22.43 3.85
C GLN A 410 -4.25 -23.11 5.17
N PHE A 411 -5.53 -23.30 5.47
CA PHE A 411 -6.01 -24.02 6.63
C PHE A 411 -7.09 -25.01 6.22
N VAL A 412 -7.35 -26.01 7.07
CA VAL A 412 -8.47 -26.92 6.87
C VAL A 412 -9.70 -26.32 7.56
N ASP A 413 -10.73 -25.99 6.79
CA ASP A 413 -11.95 -25.40 7.31
C ASP A 413 -12.85 -26.42 8.04
N GLN A 414 -13.99 -25.94 8.56
CA GLN A 414 -14.96 -26.75 9.28
C GLN A 414 -15.57 -27.91 8.48
N ASN A 415 -15.49 -27.85 7.14
CA ASN A 415 -15.96 -28.89 6.22
C ASN A 415 -14.83 -29.85 5.81
N GLY A 416 -13.61 -29.67 6.34
CA GLY A 416 -12.45 -30.45 5.96
C GLY A 416 -11.81 -30.00 4.63
N GLN A 417 -12.18 -28.84 4.10
CA GLN A 417 -11.64 -28.32 2.84
C GLN A 417 -10.41 -27.44 3.08
N LEU A 418 -9.44 -27.51 2.16
CA LEU A 418 -8.27 -26.66 2.19
C LEU A 418 -8.64 -25.26 1.68
N THR A 419 -8.66 -24.28 2.58
CA THR A 419 -9.10 -22.91 2.33
C THR A 419 -7.91 -21.95 2.41
N LEU A 420 -7.82 -21.00 1.48
CA LEU A 420 -6.78 -19.96 1.48
C LEU A 420 -7.01 -19.02 2.66
N LEU A 421 -5.95 -18.76 3.43
CA LEU A 421 -5.94 -17.68 4.40
C LEU A 421 -5.61 -16.37 3.69
N GLN A 422 -6.56 -15.44 3.70
CA GLN A 422 -6.39 -14.10 3.15
C GLN A 422 -5.55 -13.23 4.09
N THR A 423 -4.22 -13.43 4.06
CA THR A 423 -3.26 -12.70 4.91
C THR A 423 -3.32 -11.19 4.73
N GLY A 424 -3.75 -10.72 3.54
CA GLY A 424 -4.02 -9.29 3.29
C GLY A 424 -5.02 -8.70 4.28
N ASN A 425 -6.08 -9.43 4.63
CA ASN A 425 -7.08 -8.95 5.59
C ASN A 425 -6.48 -8.86 7.00
N GLN A 426 -5.67 -9.85 7.40
CA GLN A 426 -4.95 -9.80 8.68
C GLN A 426 -3.98 -8.62 8.75
N PHE A 427 -3.21 -8.37 7.69
CA PHE A 427 -2.26 -7.26 7.66
C PHE A 427 -2.95 -5.91 7.60
N ARG A 428 -4.12 -5.82 6.95
CA ARG A 428 -4.94 -4.60 7.01
C ARG A 428 -5.41 -4.31 8.42
N VAL A 429 -5.82 -5.31 9.19
CA VAL A 429 -6.18 -5.13 10.60
C VAL A 429 -4.98 -4.60 11.40
N VAL A 430 -3.79 -5.18 11.20
CA VAL A 430 -2.56 -4.66 11.82
C VAL A 430 -2.28 -3.22 11.39
N ALA A 431 -2.41 -2.92 10.10
CA ALA A 431 -2.22 -1.59 9.52
C ALA A 431 -3.19 -0.57 10.12
N MET A 432 -4.47 -0.91 10.28
CA MET A 432 -5.47 -0.06 10.95
C MET A 432 -5.12 0.17 12.43
N LEU A 433 -4.65 -0.86 13.14
CA LEU A 433 -4.29 -0.73 14.55
C LEU A 433 -3.01 0.12 14.77
N MET A 434 -2.10 0.17 13.79
CA MET A 434 -0.74 0.72 13.95
C MET A 434 -0.39 1.87 12.98
N ASP A 435 -1.35 2.37 12.21
CA ASP A 435 -1.13 3.37 11.15
C ASP A 435 -0.05 2.93 10.13
N GLY A 436 -0.14 1.68 9.68
CA GLY A 436 0.71 1.09 8.63
C GLY A 436 -0.04 0.86 7.31
N TYR A 437 0.55 0.08 6.41
CA TYR A 437 0.00 -0.24 5.09
C TYR A 437 0.06 -1.74 4.84
N ALA A 438 -1.07 -2.34 4.50
CA ALA A 438 -1.08 -3.70 3.99
C ALA A 438 -0.59 -3.68 2.54
N ALA A 439 0.48 -4.41 2.26
CA ALA A 439 1.14 -4.36 0.98
C ALA A 439 0.71 -5.56 0.13
N TRP A 440 0.13 -5.27 -1.04
CA TRP A 440 -0.18 -6.26 -2.05
C TRP A 440 1.04 -6.55 -2.93
N ASN A 441 1.24 -7.79 -3.37
CA ASN A 441 2.34 -8.17 -4.24
C ASN A 441 1.84 -8.92 -5.48
N SER A 442 2.28 -8.49 -6.66
CA SER A 442 1.86 -9.01 -7.97
C SER A 442 2.65 -10.21 -8.51
N HIS A 443 3.55 -10.80 -7.71
CA HIS A 443 4.52 -11.76 -8.24
C HIS A 443 3.87 -12.94 -9.01
N ASP A 444 4.25 -13.07 -10.29
CA ASP A 444 3.64 -13.82 -11.40
C ASP A 444 4.00 -15.31 -11.46
N GLY A 445 4.58 -15.83 -10.39
CA GLY A 445 4.62 -17.26 -10.17
C GLY A 445 5.81 -18.04 -10.69
N SER A 446 6.96 -17.40 -10.84
CA SER A 446 8.20 -18.13 -11.12
C SER A 446 8.89 -18.75 -9.90
N THR A 447 8.48 -18.43 -8.66
CA THR A 447 8.80 -19.24 -7.44
C THR A 447 7.86 -18.99 -6.24
N PHE A 448 7.21 -17.82 -6.14
CA PHE A 448 6.26 -17.47 -5.08
C PHE A 448 4.98 -16.83 -5.68
N SER A 449 3.98 -17.65 -5.99
CA SER A 449 2.96 -17.37 -7.02
C SER A 449 1.56 -17.02 -6.51
N TYR A 450 1.32 -15.93 -5.77
CA TYR A 450 -0.07 -15.46 -5.64
C TYR A 450 -0.15 -13.95 -5.42
N THR A 451 -1.19 -13.35 -6.01
CA THR A 451 -1.68 -12.01 -5.68
C THR A 451 -2.11 -11.99 -4.22
N TYR A 452 -1.20 -11.61 -3.33
CA TYR A 452 -1.44 -11.50 -1.88
C TYR A 452 -1.59 -10.05 -1.48
N GLY A 453 -2.49 -9.75 -0.54
CA GLY A 453 -2.54 -8.44 0.14
C GLY A 453 -3.70 -7.53 -0.27
N TRP A 454 -4.47 -7.90 -1.30
CA TRP A 454 -5.66 -7.15 -1.68
C TRP A 454 -6.79 -7.62 -0.79
N THR A 455 -7.42 -6.69 -0.07
CA THR A 455 -8.51 -7.10 0.80
C THR A 455 -9.76 -7.33 -0.03
N ASP A 456 -10.38 -8.50 0.13
CA ASP A 456 -11.58 -8.85 -0.64
C ASP A 456 -12.75 -7.89 -0.33
N ASN A 457 -12.70 -7.25 0.83
CA ASN A 457 -13.70 -6.31 1.32
C ASN A 457 -13.01 -5.10 1.91
N ASP A 458 -12.87 -3.98 1.19
CA ASP A 458 -12.43 -2.74 1.81
C ASP A 458 -13.52 -2.18 2.73
N ILE A 459 -13.15 -1.90 3.99
CA ILE A 459 -14.09 -1.48 5.02
C ILE A 459 -13.70 -0.09 5.48
N CYS A 460 -14.61 0.86 5.25
CA CYS A 460 -14.53 2.17 5.86
C CYS A 460 -14.89 2.10 7.35
N VAL A 461 -13.96 2.54 8.18
CA VAL A 461 -14.21 2.80 9.62
C VAL A 461 -13.94 4.27 9.99
N GLY A 462 -13.46 5.08 9.05
CA GLY A 462 -13.12 6.49 9.24
C GLY A 462 -11.70 6.70 9.78
N GLU A 463 -11.41 7.90 10.29
CA GLU A 463 -10.12 8.19 10.93
C GLU A 463 -10.06 7.63 12.35
N PRO A 464 -8.87 7.27 12.87
CA PRO A 464 -8.72 6.80 14.24
C PRO A 464 -9.05 7.90 15.26
N VAL A 465 -9.79 7.55 16.32
CA VAL A 465 -10.17 8.48 17.41
C VAL A 465 -9.07 8.59 18.48
N GLY A 466 -8.12 7.66 18.47
CA GLY A 466 -6.99 7.63 19.40
C GLY A 466 -6.00 6.51 19.11
N PRO A 467 -4.99 6.32 19.96
CA PRO A 467 -4.07 5.18 19.86
C PRO A 467 -4.78 3.86 20.16
N PRO A 468 -4.20 2.72 19.76
CA PRO A 468 -4.69 1.42 20.18
C PRO A 468 -4.63 1.25 21.71
N VAL A 469 -5.64 0.60 22.27
CA VAL A 469 -5.75 0.19 23.67
C VAL A 469 -5.37 -1.28 23.77
N HIS A 470 -4.48 -1.59 24.71
CA HIS A 470 -4.00 -2.95 24.98
C HIS A 470 -4.56 -3.44 26.32
N ASP A 471 -5.20 -4.61 26.31
CA ASP A 471 -5.72 -5.29 27.50
C ASP A 471 -5.40 -6.79 27.44
N GLY A 472 -4.25 -7.17 27.99
CA GLY A 472 -3.74 -8.54 27.94
C GLY A 472 -3.53 -9.02 26.49
N ASP A 473 -4.34 -9.99 26.07
CA ASP A 473 -4.32 -10.57 24.72
C ASP A 473 -5.15 -9.78 23.71
N PHE A 474 -5.87 -8.74 24.15
CA PHE A 474 -6.72 -7.92 23.30
C PHE A 474 -6.05 -6.61 22.93
N ILE A 475 -6.16 -6.24 21.65
CA ILE A 475 -5.82 -4.93 21.12
C ILE A 475 -7.06 -4.37 20.44
N ARG A 476 -7.39 -3.11 20.74
CA ARG A 476 -8.55 -2.43 20.17
C ARG A 476 -8.17 -1.03 19.72
N ARG A 477 -8.74 -0.58 18.60
CA ARG A 477 -8.71 0.83 18.23
C ARG A 477 -10.09 1.29 17.77
N ASP A 478 -10.53 2.42 18.31
CA ASP A 478 -11.78 3.08 17.90
C ASP A 478 -11.49 4.07 16.76
N PHE A 479 -12.43 4.15 15.83
CA PHE A 479 -12.43 5.03 14.67
C PHE A 479 -13.73 5.83 14.65
N GLN A 480 -13.77 6.91 13.84
CA GLN A 480 -14.93 7.80 13.73
C GLN A 480 -16.26 7.06 13.49
N TYR A 481 -16.20 5.99 12.69
CA TYR A 481 -17.38 5.25 12.26
C TYR A 481 -17.30 3.77 12.63
N GLY A 482 -16.38 3.36 13.49
CA GLY A 482 -16.16 1.93 13.70
C GLY A 482 -15.12 1.58 14.74
N ARG A 483 -14.77 0.30 14.78
CA ARG A 483 -13.78 -0.26 15.68
C ARG A 483 -13.10 -1.46 15.04
N VAL A 484 -11.80 -1.57 15.30
CA VAL A 484 -11.01 -2.77 14.98
C VAL A 484 -10.55 -3.42 16.28
N GLU A 485 -10.71 -4.74 16.36
CA GLU A 485 -10.30 -5.56 17.50
C GLU A 485 -9.43 -6.72 17.01
N LEU A 486 -8.39 -7.02 17.77
CA LEU A 486 -7.49 -8.16 17.58
C LEU A 486 -7.35 -8.91 18.90
N GLU A 487 -7.42 -10.23 18.84
CA GLU A 487 -7.25 -11.13 19.99
C GLU A 487 -6.11 -12.11 19.70
N TRP A 488 -5.02 -12.03 20.45
CA TRP A 488 -3.87 -12.91 20.29
C TRP A 488 -4.23 -14.37 20.53
N LYS A 489 -3.71 -15.25 19.67
CA LYS A 489 -3.74 -16.71 19.85
C LYS A 489 -2.39 -17.18 20.37
N THR A 490 -1.70 -18.00 19.59
CA THR A 490 -0.34 -18.47 19.91
C THR A 490 0.74 -17.45 19.53
N GLY A 491 0.37 -16.38 18.81
CA GLY A 491 1.33 -15.49 18.16
C GLY A 491 2.06 -16.15 16.99
N ARG A 492 1.65 -17.36 16.58
CA ARG A 492 2.32 -18.09 15.51
C ARG A 492 1.77 -17.78 14.12
N TYR A 493 2.64 -17.42 13.19
CA TYR A 493 2.29 -17.30 11.77
C TYR A 493 2.00 -18.70 11.19
N PRO A 494 0.97 -18.87 10.33
CA PRO A 494 0.20 -17.83 9.64
C PRO A 494 -1.07 -17.33 10.33
N ASP A 495 -1.43 -17.85 11.50
CA ASP A 495 -2.65 -17.46 12.22
C ASP A 495 -2.34 -17.02 13.65
N PRO A 496 -1.69 -15.85 13.80
CA PRO A 496 -1.21 -15.41 15.09
C PRO A 496 -2.34 -14.87 16.00
N PHE A 497 -3.48 -14.46 15.44
CA PHE A 497 -4.58 -13.79 16.14
C PHE A 497 -5.92 -13.94 15.40
N ASN A 498 -7.02 -13.81 16.16
CA ASN A 498 -8.35 -13.53 15.61
C ASN A 498 -8.55 -12.02 15.47
N TYR A 499 -9.51 -11.57 14.66
CA TYR A 499 -9.89 -10.16 14.61
C TYR A 499 -11.36 -9.94 14.30
N ARG A 500 -11.85 -8.74 14.63
CA ARG A 500 -13.19 -8.23 14.32
C ARG A 500 -13.11 -6.80 13.82
N VAL A 501 -13.89 -6.48 12.80
CA VAL A 501 -14.06 -5.12 12.29
C VAL A 501 -15.53 -4.74 12.38
N TRP A 502 -15.79 -3.62 13.04
CA TRP A 502 -17.12 -3.05 13.22
C TRP A 502 -17.19 -1.73 12.47
N SER A 503 -18.30 -1.49 11.77
CA SER A 503 -18.60 -0.22 11.10
C SER A 503 -20.05 0.15 11.38
N LEU A 504 -20.27 1.36 11.90
CA LEU A 504 -21.56 1.90 12.35
C LEU A 504 -22.34 0.92 13.26
N GLY A 505 -21.64 0.28 14.18
CA GLY A 505 -22.21 -0.70 15.12
C GLY A 505 -22.50 -2.09 14.53
N GLN A 506 -22.29 -2.30 13.23
CA GLN A 506 -22.45 -3.59 12.56
C GLN A 506 -21.11 -4.33 12.48
N LEU A 507 -21.09 -5.62 12.84
CA LEU A 507 -19.96 -6.51 12.58
C LEU A 507 -19.90 -6.76 11.08
N VAL A 508 -18.86 -6.26 10.43
CA VAL A 508 -18.70 -6.31 8.97
C VAL A 508 -17.64 -7.32 8.53
N GLU A 509 -16.71 -7.67 9.42
CA GLU A 509 -15.74 -8.74 9.18
C GLU A 509 -15.27 -9.38 10.47
N GLU A 510 -15.08 -10.71 10.45
CA GLU A 510 -14.49 -11.47 11.52
C GLU A 510 -13.61 -12.58 10.94
N LEU A 511 -12.41 -12.75 11.51
CA LEU A 511 -11.61 -13.95 11.32
C LEU A 511 -11.57 -14.73 12.63
N SER A 512 -12.15 -15.93 12.58
CA SER A 512 -12.07 -16.92 13.64
C SER A 512 -11.80 -18.29 13.02
N VAL A 513 -10.52 -18.61 12.81
CA VAL A 513 -10.11 -19.88 12.17
C VAL A 513 -10.23 -21.04 13.16
N PRO A 514 -11.10 -22.04 12.91
CA PRO A 514 -11.27 -23.20 13.78
C PRO A 514 -10.14 -24.21 13.55
N TYR A 515 -9.02 -24.00 14.24
CA TYR A 515 -7.95 -24.97 14.53
C TYR A 515 -7.76 -26.14 13.54
N ARG A 516 -6.91 -25.95 12.51
CA ARG A 516 -5.91 -26.91 11.98
C ARG A 516 -5.20 -26.28 10.76
N PHE A 517 -3.95 -25.88 10.96
CA PHE A 517 -3.02 -25.70 9.85
C PHE A 517 -2.47 -27.09 9.48
N PRO A 518 -2.46 -27.47 8.19
CA PRO A 518 -1.91 -28.75 7.75
C PRO A 518 -0.42 -28.89 8.04
#